data_AF-A0A1T4ZHB4-F1
#
_entry.id   AF-A0A1T4ZHB4-F1
#
_cell.length_a   1.000
_cell.length_b   1.000
_cell.length_c   1.000
_cell.angle_alpha   90.00
_cell.angle_beta   90.00
_cell.angle_gamma   90.00
#
_symmetry.space_group_name_H-M   'P 1'
#
loop_
_entity.id
_entity.type
_entity.pdbx_description
1 polymer ?
#
loop_
_entity_poly.entity_id
_entity_poly.type
_entity_poly.pdbx_seq_one_letter_code
_entity_poly.pdbx_strand_id
1 'polypeptide(L)'
;MNPAEKQSLEKQYGAERIRKMERSKQVQKVIMFLSLLSFFGTSIFGLGKVFKGAFEKKPEATQTTEQQSASALLQKQEKGYETVLKREPNNPTALEGLVNVRLQQNDIQGAIEPLEKLVKLYPDRQDYQNSLTELKQKNKK
;
A
#
# COMPACT_ATOMS: atom_id res chain seq x y z
N MET A 1 21.09 42.21 63.42
CA MET A 1 20.24 42.01 62.22
C MET A 1 18.81 42.27 62.61
N ASN A 2 18.19 43.29 62.04
CA ASN A 2 16.86 43.76 62.41
C ASN A 2 15.79 42.76 61.91
N PRO A 3 14.71 42.45 62.67
CA PRO A 3 13.63 41.59 62.20
C PRO A 3 13.05 41.99 60.83
N ALA A 4 13.01 43.29 60.51
CA ALA A 4 12.58 43.77 59.20
C ALA A 4 13.52 43.35 58.05
N GLU A 5 14.83 43.27 58.30
CA GLU A 5 15.83 42.85 57.32
C GLU A 5 15.80 41.34 57.08
N LYS A 6 15.54 40.53 58.12
CA LYS A 6 15.35 39.08 57.95
C LYS A 6 14.16 38.76 57.05
N GLN A 7 13.05 39.48 57.25
CA GLN A 7 11.83 39.22 56.49
C GLN A 7 11.94 39.64 55.01
N SER A 8 12.69 40.71 54.72
CA SER A 8 12.96 41.12 53.33
C SER A 8 13.90 40.13 52.63
N LEU A 9 14.94 39.64 53.33
CA LEU A 9 15.85 38.60 52.82
C LEU A 9 15.12 37.29 52.53
N GLU A 10 14.23 36.82 53.39
CA GLU A 10 13.47 35.59 53.14
C GLU A 10 12.52 35.72 51.93
N LYS A 11 11.87 36.87 51.77
CA LYS A 11 11.03 37.15 50.60
C LYS A 11 11.85 37.22 49.31
N GLN A 12 13.02 37.86 49.36
CA GLN A 12 13.92 37.97 48.21
C GLN A 12 14.53 36.61 47.82
N TYR A 13 14.96 35.81 48.79
CA TYR A 13 15.45 34.44 48.56
C TYR A 13 14.36 33.50 48.04
N GLY A 14 13.12 33.62 48.54
CA GLY A 14 11.97 32.85 48.05
C GLY A 14 11.60 33.20 46.61
N ALA A 15 11.52 34.49 46.29
CA ALA A 15 11.17 34.98 44.96
C ALA A 15 12.23 34.63 43.89
N GLU A 16 13.53 34.69 44.24
CA GLU A 16 14.58 34.30 43.31
C GLU A 16 14.60 32.79 43.01
N ARG A 17 14.34 31.94 44.02
CA ARG A 17 14.26 30.48 43.80
C ARG A 17 13.08 30.10 42.91
N ILE A 18 11.92 30.74 43.09
CA ILE A 18 10.73 30.48 42.27
C ILE A 18 10.98 30.92 40.82
N ARG A 19 11.55 32.11 40.61
CA ARG A 19 11.86 32.62 39.27
C ARG A 19 12.91 31.77 38.54
N LYS A 20 13.89 31.20 39.25
CA LYS A 20 14.89 30.28 38.67
C LYS A 20 14.27 28.92 38.30
N MET A 21 13.30 28.46 39.08
CA MET A 21 12.60 27.18 38.86
C MET A 21 11.56 27.23 37.73
N GLU A 22 10.92 28.39 37.50
CA GLU A 22 10.03 28.59 36.34
C GLU A 22 10.81 28.66 35.02
N ARG A 23 11.95 29.35 35.02
CA ARG A 23 12.84 29.44 33.84
C ARG A 23 13.38 28.08 33.43
N SER A 24 13.76 27.21 34.36
CA SER A 24 14.24 25.85 34.02
C SER A 24 13.15 24.98 33.40
N LYS A 25 11.89 25.08 33.89
CA LYS A 25 10.75 24.35 33.31
C LYS A 25 10.40 24.82 31.89
N GLN A 26 10.52 26.12 31.61
CA GLN A 26 10.34 26.65 30.25
C GLN A 26 11.47 26.24 29.31
N VAL A 27 12.73 26.27 29.77
CA VAL A 27 13.89 25.82 28.99
C VAL A 27 13.82 24.31 28.70
N GLN A 28 13.36 23.49 29.66
CA GLN A 28 13.11 22.06 29.42
C GLN A 28 12.05 21.82 28.34
N LYS A 29 10.96 22.61 28.31
CA LYS A 29 9.94 22.52 27.24
C LYS A 29 10.54 22.88 25.87
N VAL A 30 11.33 23.95 25.76
CA VAL A 30 11.99 24.35 24.50
C VAL A 30 12.98 23.29 24.02
N ILE A 31 13.80 22.73 24.92
CA ILE A 31 14.73 21.65 24.60
C ILE A 31 13.97 20.40 24.12
N MET A 32 12.83 20.06 24.72
CA MET A 32 11.98 18.94 24.29
C MET A 32 11.43 19.14 22.87
N PHE A 33 10.96 20.34 22.53
CA PHE A 33 10.48 20.64 21.16
C PHE A 33 11.63 20.69 20.15
N LEU A 34 12.80 21.23 20.52
CA LEU A 34 13.97 21.31 19.64
C LEU A 34 14.54 19.92 19.34
N SER A 35 14.59 19.03 20.33
CA SER A 35 15.03 17.65 20.15
C SER A 35 14.03 16.81 19.35
N LEU A 36 12.72 17.10 19.44
CA LEU A 36 11.71 16.52 18.55
C LEU A 36 11.95 16.96 17.09
N LEU A 37 12.27 18.23 16.84
CA LEU A 37 12.55 18.76 15.50
C LEU A 37 13.85 18.21 14.89
N SER A 38 14.89 17.98 15.70
CA SER A 38 16.16 17.38 15.24
C SER A 38 16.09 15.87 15.01
N PHE A 39 15.27 15.12 15.76
CA PHE A 39 15.08 13.69 15.54
C PHE A 39 14.39 13.41 14.19
N PHE A 40 13.46 14.28 13.77
CA PHE A 40 12.83 14.17 12.44
C PHE A 40 13.68 14.76 11.28
N GLY A 41 14.62 15.66 11.56
CA GLY A 41 15.44 16.31 10.53
C GLY A 41 16.58 15.46 9.96
N THR A 42 17.09 14.48 10.72
CA THR A 42 18.36 13.81 10.39
C THR A 42 18.19 12.48 9.63
N SER A 43 16.97 11.99 9.41
CA SER A 43 16.73 10.76 8.63
C SER A 43 16.69 10.96 7.11
N ILE A 44 16.57 12.19 6.60
CA ILE A 44 16.37 12.44 5.16
C ILE A 44 17.67 12.62 4.38
N PHE A 45 18.80 12.96 5.02
CA PHE A 45 20.03 13.31 4.30
C PHE A 45 20.99 12.12 4.02
N GLY A 46 20.79 10.97 4.67
CA GLY A 46 21.70 9.82 4.59
C GLY A 46 21.46 8.84 3.42
N LEU A 47 20.33 8.94 2.71
CA LEU A 47 19.92 7.90 1.75
C LEU A 47 20.57 8.02 0.36
N GLY A 48 21.30 9.09 0.06
CA GLY A 48 21.80 9.34 -1.31
C GLY A 48 22.92 8.41 -1.79
N LYS A 49 23.73 7.83 -0.89
CA LYS A 49 24.95 7.09 -1.28
C LYS A 49 24.92 5.58 -1.06
N VAL A 50 23.99 5.07 -0.24
CA VAL A 50 23.87 3.62 0.03
C VAL A 50 22.88 2.93 -0.94
N PHE A 51 22.06 3.72 -1.64
CA PHE A 51 21.06 3.26 -2.60
C PHE A 51 21.59 2.95 -4.00
N LYS A 52 22.90 3.02 -4.27
CA LYS A 52 23.41 2.76 -5.64
C LYS A 52 23.74 1.28 -5.93
N GLY A 53 23.87 0.44 -4.90
CA GLY A 53 24.19 -0.99 -5.05
C GLY A 53 23.05 -1.96 -4.72
N ALA A 54 21.98 -1.50 -4.08
CA ALA A 54 20.81 -2.31 -3.71
C ALA A 54 19.58 -2.04 -4.60
N PHE A 55 19.70 -1.12 -5.56
CA PHE A 55 18.60 -0.51 -6.30
C PHE A 55 18.74 -0.68 -7.83
N GLU A 56 19.42 -1.75 -8.27
CA GLU A 56 19.36 -2.24 -9.65
C GLU A 56 18.13 -3.13 -9.92
N LYS A 57 17.29 -3.40 -8.90
CA LYS A 57 15.96 -3.96 -9.10
C LYS A 57 14.88 -2.90 -8.84
N LYS A 58 14.56 -2.17 -9.91
CA LYS A 58 13.29 -1.49 -10.28
C LYS A 58 12.53 -0.71 -9.17
N PRO A 59 12.25 0.60 -9.36
CA PRO A 59 11.57 1.42 -8.36
C PRO A 59 10.05 1.16 -8.40
N GLU A 60 9.40 1.04 -7.25
CA GLU A 60 8.02 1.51 -7.09
C GLU A 60 7.69 1.81 -5.63
N ALA A 61 7.12 2.99 -5.44
CA ALA A 61 6.86 3.66 -4.17
C ALA A 61 5.64 3.09 -3.45
N THR A 62 5.75 2.99 -2.14
CA THR A 62 4.70 2.58 -1.22
C THR A 62 3.71 3.74 -1.02
N GLN A 63 2.58 3.73 -1.74
CA GLN A 63 1.30 4.37 -1.33
C GLN A 63 0.04 3.87 -2.09
N THR A 64 0.08 2.70 -2.74
CA THR A 64 -1.03 2.16 -3.55
C THR A 64 -1.13 0.62 -3.46
N THR A 65 -1.21 0.06 -2.26
CA THR A 65 -0.64 -1.30 -2.07
C THR A 65 -1.60 -2.50 -2.24
N GLU A 66 -2.93 -2.35 -2.26
CA GLU A 66 -3.82 -3.53 -2.39
C GLU A 66 -4.38 -3.74 -3.81
N GLN A 67 -4.74 -2.67 -4.51
CA GLN A 67 -5.43 -2.79 -5.80
C GLN A 67 -4.46 -3.03 -6.98
N GLN A 68 -3.23 -2.48 -6.93
CA GLN A 68 -2.18 -2.74 -7.93
C GLN A 68 -1.55 -4.12 -7.77
N SER A 69 -1.46 -4.64 -6.54
CA SER A 69 -0.95 -5.99 -6.29
C SER A 69 -1.95 -7.06 -6.74
N ALA A 70 -3.25 -6.84 -6.51
CA ALA A 70 -4.32 -7.71 -7.02
C ALA A 70 -4.35 -7.75 -8.55
N SER A 71 -4.30 -6.60 -9.24
CA SER A 71 -4.29 -6.57 -10.70
C SER A 71 -3.03 -7.21 -11.30
N ALA A 72 -1.87 -7.01 -10.68
CA ALA A 72 -0.63 -7.68 -11.07
C ALA A 72 -0.70 -9.21 -10.92
N LEU A 73 -1.37 -9.70 -9.87
CA LEU A 73 -1.60 -11.13 -9.66
C LEU A 73 -2.51 -11.71 -10.75
N LEU A 74 -3.60 -11.03 -11.10
CA LEU A 74 -4.52 -11.44 -12.17
C LEU A 74 -3.81 -11.51 -13.52
N GLN A 75 -3.00 -10.50 -13.86
CA GLN A 75 -2.20 -10.52 -15.09
C GLN A 75 -1.19 -11.68 -15.12
N LYS A 76 -0.61 -12.04 -13.98
CA LYS A 76 0.29 -13.19 -13.90
C LYS A 76 -0.46 -14.51 -14.09
N GLN A 77 -1.67 -14.64 -13.53
CA GLN A 77 -2.52 -15.81 -13.71
C GLN A 77 -2.96 -15.97 -15.16
N GLU A 78 -3.40 -14.88 -15.80
CA GLU A 78 -3.77 -14.85 -17.22
C GLU A 78 -2.63 -15.41 -18.10
N LYS A 79 -1.42 -14.86 -17.95
CA LYS A 79 -0.23 -15.35 -18.68
C LYS A 79 0.08 -16.82 -18.39
N GLY A 80 -0.17 -17.27 -17.16
CA GLY A 80 -0.02 -18.68 -16.78
C GLY A 80 -0.94 -19.57 -17.60
N TYR A 81 -2.23 -19.26 -17.64
CA TYR A 81 -3.21 -20.02 -18.42
C TYR A 81 -2.94 -19.93 -19.93
N GLU A 82 -2.58 -18.76 -20.46
CA GLU A 82 -2.18 -18.61 -21.87
C GLU A 82 -0.99 -19.50 -22.23
N THR A 83 -0.03 -19.65 -21.30
CA THR A 83 1.14 -20.52 -21.52
C THR A 83 0.75 -21.99 -21.56
N VAL A 84 -0.22 -22.42 -20.74
CA VAL A 84 -0.77 -23.78 -20.81
C VAL A 84 -1.50 -23.98 -22.14
N LEU A 85 -2.36 -23.03 -22.53
CA LEU A 85 -3.15 -23.10 -23.77
C LEU A 85 -2.29 -23.10 -25.05
N LYS A 86 -1.09 -22.52 -25.01
CA LYS A 86 -0.12 -22.65 -26.12
C LYS A 86 0.32 -24.09 -26.36
N ARG A 87 0.37 -24.91 -25.30
CA ARG A 87 0.78 -26.32 -25.37
C ARG A 87 -0.43 -27.23 -25.52
N GLU A 88 -1.53 -26.88 -24.86
CA GLU A 88 -2.77 -27.65 -24.81
C GLU A 88 -3.97 -26.74 -25.13
N PRO A 89 -4.23 -26.45 -26.41
CA PRO A 89 -5.25 -25.47 -26.82
C PRO A 89 -6.68 -25.80 -26.37
N ASN A 90 -6.95 -27.07 -26.10
CA ASN A 90 -8.26 -27.59 -25.72
C ASN A 90 -8.32 -28.00 -24.23
N ASN A 91 -7.37 -27.59 -23.41
CA ASN A 91 -7.38 -27.90 -21.98
C ASN A 91 -8.54 -27.15 -21.29
N PRO A 92 -9.56 -27.84 -20.77
CA PRO A 92 -10.73 -27.21 -20.17
C PRO A 92 -10.37 -26.34 -18.96
N THR A 93 -9.48 -26.83 -18.10
CA THR A 93 -9.06 -26.11 -16.88
C THR A 93 -8.38 -24.79 -17.21
N ALA A 94 -7.52 -24.77 -18.24
CA ALA A 94 -6.85 -23.54 -18.64
C ALA A 94 -7.81 -22.56 -19.34
N LEU A 95 -8.76 -23.07 -20.14
CA LEU A 95 -9.81 -22.24 -20.74
C LEU A 95 -10.71 -21.63 -19.66
N GLU A 96 -11.20 -22.41 -18.71
CA GLU A 96 -12.03 -21.94 -17.58
C GLU A 96 -11.28 -20.93 -16.71
N GLY A 97 -10.03 -21.24 -16.38
CA GLY A 97 -9.15 -20.34 -15.63
C GLY A 97 -8.98 -19.00 -16.34
N LEU A 98 -8.79 -19.01 -17.66
CA LEU A 98 -8.66 -17.79 -18.47
C LEU A 98 -9.96 -16.98 -18.50
N VAL A 99 -11.13 -17.63 -18.66
CA VAL A 99 -12.45 -16.96 -18.56
C VAL A 99 -12.58 -16.26 -17.22
N ASN A 100 -12.33 -16.97 -16.13
CA ASN A 100 -12.50 -16.45 -14.77
C ASN A 100 -11.60 -15.25 -14.48
N VAL A 101 -10.32 -15.33 -14.86
CA VAL A 101 -9.37 -14.23 -14.65
C VAL A 101 -9.78 -12.99 -15.45
N ARG A 102 -10.17 -13.16 -16.72
CA ARG A 102 -10.62 -12.04 -17.56
C ARG A 102 -11.89 -11.39 -17.03
N LEU A 103 -12.84 -12.19 -16.53
CA LEU A 103 -14.03 -11.66 -15.85
C LEU A 103 -13.69 -10.87 -14.59
N GLN A 104 -12.73 -11.33 -13.78
CA GLN A 104 -12.25 -10.60 -12.60
C GLN A 104 -11.54 -9.28 -12.97
N GLN A 105 -10.89 -9.23 -14.14
CA GLN A 105 -10.30 -8.02 -14.71
C GLN A 105 -11.36 -7.09 -15.35
N ASN A 106 -12.65 -7.46 -15.32
CA ASN A 106 -13.74 -6.81 -16.06
C ASN A 106 -13.58 -6.85 -17.59
N ASP A 107 -12.71 -7.70 -18.11
CA ASP A 107 -12.55 -7.95 -19.54
C ASP A 107 -13.59 -8.98 -20.02
N ILE A 108 -14.83 -8.49 -20.17
CA ILE A 108 -15.94 -9.31 -20.67
C ILE A 108 -15.67 -9.76 -22.11
N GLN A 109 -14.96 -8.96 -22.91
CA GLN A 109 -14.67 -9.28 -24.31
C GLN A 109 -13.65 -10.38 -24.46
N GLY A 110 -12.52 -10.28 -23.76
CA GLY A 110 -11.52 -11.33 -23.77
C GLY A 110 -12.03 -12.65 -23.17
N ALA A 111 -13.04 -12.62 -22.29
CA ALA A 111 -13.60 -13.84 -21.70
C ALA A 111 -14.51 -14.65 -22.66
N ILE A 112 -15.02 -14.04 -23.75
CA ILE A 112 -15.95 -14.72 -24.67
C ILE A 112 -15.24 -15.82 -25.47
N GLU A 113 -14.09 -15.54 -26.09
CA GLU A 113 -13.43 -16.50 -26.98
C GLU A 113 -13.07 -17.84 -26.26
N PRO A 114 -12.47 -17.83 -25.06
CA PRO A 114 -12.18 -19.08 -24.35
C PRO A 114 -13.45 -19.83 -23.93
N LEU A 115 -14.52 -19.10 -23.58
CA LEU A 115 -15.82 -19.69 -23.24
C LEU A 115 -16.53 -20.30 -24.46
N GLU A 116 -16.42 -19.68 -25.63
CA GLU A 116 -16.91 -20.27 -26.88
C GLU A 116 -16.19 -21.59 -27.21
N LYS A 117 -14.88 -21.67 -26.94
CA LYS A 117 -14.14 -22.93 -27.10
C LYS A 117 -14.66 -23.98 -26.13
N LEU A 118 -14.92 -23.64 -24.87
CA LEU A 118 -15.52 -24.57 -23.89
C LEU A 118 -16.88 -25.09 -24.34
N VAL A 119 -17.77 -24.23 -24.86
CA VAL A 119 -19.09 -24.65 -25.39
C VAL A 119 -18.93 -25.60 -26.58
N LYS A 120 -17.96 -25.36 -27.47
CA LYS A 120 -17.70 -26.24 -28.61
C LYS A 120 -17.14 -27.61 -28.19
N LEU A 121 -16.28 -27.63 -27.18
CA LEU A 121 -15.67 -28.87 -26.66
C LEU A 121 -16.66 -29.70 -25.83
N TYR A 122 -17.57 -29.03 -25.11
CA TYR A 122 -18.54 -29.64 -24.22
C TYR A 122 -19.95 -29.10 -24.51
N PRO A 123 -20.56 -29.48 -25.64
CA PRO A 123 -21.88 -28.97 -26.02
C PRO A 123 -22.98 -29.38 -25.03
N ASP A 124 -22.84 -30.51 -24.34
CA ASP A 124 -23.83 -31.00 -23.36
C ASP A 124 -23.81 -30.22 -22.03
N ARG A 125 -22.79 -29.37 -21.81
CA ARG A 125 -22.64 -28.57 -20.60
C ARG A 125 -23.44 -27.28 -20.70
N GLN A 126 -24.67 -27.34 -20.20
CA GLN A 126 -25.61 -26.21 -20.23
C GLN A 126 -25.09 -24.97 -19.48
N ASP A 127 -24.25 -25.16 -18.46
CA ASP A 127 -23.63 -24.08 -17.71
C ASP A 127 -22.75 -23.18 -18.59
N TYR A 128 -21.91 -23.75 -19.46
CA TYR A 128 -21.10 -22.94 -20.39
C TYR A 128 -21.96 -22.18 -21.39
N GLN A 129 -23.04 -22.78 -21.89
CA GLN A 129 -23.96 -22.12 -22.82
C GLN A 129 -24.67 -20.92 -22.17
N ASN A 130 -25.10 -21.10 -20.91
CA ASN A 130 -25.76 -20.05 -20.13
C ASN A 130 -24.79 -18.91 -19.86
N SER A 131 -23.58 -19.20 -19.37
CA SER A 131 -22.55 -18.20 -19.17
C SER A 131 -22.20 -17.46 -20.48
N LEU A 132 -22.10 -18.17 -21.61
CA LEU A 132 -21.80 -17.53 -22.89
C LEU A 132 -22.91 -16.57 -23.31
N THR A 133 -24.18 -16.97 -23.14
CA THR A 133 -25.34 -16.12 -23.40
C THR A 133 -25.29 -14.87 -22.53
N GLU A 134 -25.04 -15.03 -21.24
CA GLU A 134 -24.94 -13.93 -20.28
C GLU A 134 -23.82 -12.94 -20.65
N LEU A 135 -22.61 -13.44 -20.91
CA LEU A 135 -21.48 -12.61 -21.32
C LEU A 135 -21.79 -11.83 -22.61
N LYS A 136 -22.39 -12.49 -23.61
CA LYS A 136 -22.79 -11.85 -24.88
C LYS A 136 -23.86 -10.78 -24.68
N GLN A 137 -24.81 -11.00 -23.77
CA GLN A 137 -25.82 -10.00 -23.43
C GLN A 137 -25.19 -8.79 -22.72
N LYS A 138 -24.32 -9.03 -21.73
CA LYS A 138 -23.62 -7.97 -20.99
C LYS A 138 -22.75 -7.11 -21.89
N ASN A 139 -22.12 -7.70 -22.92
CA ASN A 139 -21.30 -6.97 -23.86
C ASN A 139 -22.07 -6.08 -24.86
N LYS A 140 -23.36 -6.37 -25.10
CA LYS A 140 -24.18 -5.58 -26.03
C LYS A 140 -24.73 -4.29 -25.41
N LYS A 141 -24.55 -4.08 -24.10
CA LYS A 141 -24.99 -2.90 -23.35
C LYS A 141 -23.85 -1.91 -23.23
#